data_AF-A0A3S4M3V4-F1
#
_entry.id   AF-A0A3S4M3V4-F1
#
_cell.length_a   1.000
_cell.length_b   1.000
_cell.length_c   1.000
_cell.angle_alpha   90.00
_cell.angle_beta   90.00
_cell.angle_gamma   90.00
#
_symmetry.space_group_name_H-M   'P 1'
#
loop_
_entity.id
_entity.type
_entity.pdbx_description
1 polymer ?
#
loop_
_entity_poly.entity_id
_entity_poly.type
_entity_poly.pdbx_seq_one_letter_code
_entity_poly.pdbx_strand_id
1 'polypeptide(L)'
;MEAASDDARDIDIADAVRNLITQPQIPELLFDLLDGLGKGVGVCEILWDTSNQFWQPRDYEWVDPRFLKPDRETLRDFRLLTDASPIEGEPLTPGKYVVHQPRLKSGLPLRNGLARLVAVMYMLKSYTVRDWWAFAEKFGIPVVVGKYGNNASPEQIQTLLEAIASLASDAGCAIPASMTLEMQETASRNNGGALFKEMAVWCDEQISKAVLGQTMTTDNGSSRSQADVHDRVRMDIARWDARQLENTLNEFLVRPFVIMNYGPQDSYPRVVLRLSEPEDLKMLVDALTL
;
A
#
# COMPACT_ATOMS: atom_id res chain seq x y z
N MET A 1 6.57 11.77 25.73
CA MET A 1 7.36 12.97 25.39
C MET A 1 8.54 13.04 26.32
N GLU A 2 9.68 13.47 25.80
CA GLU A 2 10.86 13.76 26.60
C GLU A 2 11.02 15.28 26.63
N ALA A 3 11.04 15.84 27.85
CA ALA A 3 11.31 17.27 28.05
C ALA A 3 12.78 17.56 27.73
N ALA A 4 13.05 18.76 27.21
CA ALA A 4 14.40 19.18 26.83
C ALA A 4 15.29 19.54 28.04
N SER A 5 14.68 20.06 29.11
CA SER A 5 15.29 20.42 30.40
C SER A 5 14.22 20.34 31.51
N ASP A 6 14.66 20.39 32.77
CA ASP A 6 13.79 20.51 33.96
C ASP A 6 13.39 21.97 34.27
N ASP A 7 13.75 22.92 33.40
CA ASP A 7 13.39 24.33 33.54
C ASP A 7 11.88 24.55 33.37
N ALA A 8 11.29 25.42 34.20
CA ALA A 8 9.84 25.65 34.22
C ALA A 8 9.27 26.10 32.85
N ARG A 9 10.08 26.78 32.03
CA ARG A 9 9.71 27.18 30.66
C ARG A 9 9.71 25.98 29.70
N ASP A 10 10.65 25.06 29.85
CA ASP A 10 10.74 23.89 28.99
C ASP A 10 9.64 22.87 29.30
N ILE A 11 9.21 22.82 30.56
CA ILE A 11 8.05 22.04 31.00
C ILE A 11 6.76 22.62 30.38
N ASP A 12 6.57 23.94 30.41
CA ASP A 12 5.39 24.59 29.79
C ASP A 12 5.35 24.36 28.27
N ILE A 13 6.48 24.49 27.58
CA ILE A 13 6.59 24.19 26.14
C ILE A 13 6.31 22.70 25.88
N ALA A 14 6.82 21.80 26.72
CA ALA A 14 6.58 20.37 26.58
C ALA A 14 5.10 20.00 26.80
N ASP A 15 4.41 20.67 27.73
CA ASP A 15 2.98 20.46 27.97
C ASP A 15 2.14 21.05 26.82
N ALA A 16 2.53 22.18 26.25
CA ALA A 16 1.89 22.73 25.05
C ALA A 16 2.02 21.77 23.85
N VAL A 17 3.22 21.21 23.64
CA VAL A 17 3.46 20.20 22.59
C VAL A 17 2.72 18.89 22.90
N ARG A 18 2.58 18.52 24.18
CA ARG A 18 1.76 17.37 24.58
C ARG A 18 0.30 17.54 24.21
N ASN A 19 -0.26 18.71 24.46
CA ASN A 19 -1.62 19.03 24.06
C ASN A 19 -1.78 18.98 22.54
N LEU A 20 -0.79 19.47 21.78
CA LEU A 20 -0.77 19.37 20.32
C LEU A 20 -0.84 17.92 19.81
N ILE A 21 -0.03 17.02 20.36
CA ILE A 21 0.02 15.61 19.90
C ILE A 21 -1.19 14.79 20.38
N THR A 22 -1.88 15.23 21.44
CA THR A 22 -3.09 14.58 21.96
C THR A 22 -4.35 14.99 21.19
N GLN A 23 -4.23 15.91 20.22
CA GLN A 23 -5.33 16.34 19.38
C GLN A 23 -5.91 15.18 18.54
N PRO A 24 -7.23 15.17 18.30
CA PRO A 24 -7.90 14.08 17.59
C PRO A 24 -7.51 13.98 16.11
N GLN A 25 -6.97 15.04 15.49
CA GLN A 25 -6.55 15.02 14.08
C GLN A 25 -5.18 14.35 13.88
N ILE A 26 -4.41 14.12 14.94
CA ILE A 26 -3.04 13.57 14.82
C ILE A 26 -3.03 12.17 14.21
N PRO A 27 -3.89 11.19 14.61
CA PRO A 27 -3.95 9.89 13.94
C PRO A 27 -4.20 9.97 12.43
N GLU A 28 -5.04 10.91 11.98
CA GLU A 28 -5.33 11.13 10.55
C GLU A 28 -4.11 11.71 9.83
N LEU A 29 -3.43 12.69 10.45
CA LEU A 29 -2.13 13.19 9.96
C LEU A 29 -1.10 12.05 9.84
N LEU A 30 -0.97 11.18 10.85
CA LEU A 30 -0.03 10.06 10.78
C LEU A 30 -0.38 9.11 9.63
N PHE A 31 -1.67 8.84 9.40
CA PHE A 31 -2.12 8.02 8.29
C PHE A 31 -1.75 8.63 6.94
N ASP A 32 -2.01 9.92 6.76
CA ASP A 32 -1.72 10.65 5.51
C ASP A 32 -0.21 10.79 5.25
N LEU A 33 0.61 10.91 6.30
CA LEU A 33 2.07 10.88 6.15
C LEU A 33 2.58 9.47 5.79
N LEU A 34 1.99 8.42 6.36
CA LEU A 34 2.38 7.03 6.08
C LEU A 34 2.02 6.57 4.66
N ASP A 35 1.08 7.22 3.98
CA ASP A 35 0.86 7.06 2.53
C ASP A 35 2.15 7.31 1.71
N GLY A 36 3.08 8.10 2.26
CA GLY A 36 4.42 8.30 1.73
C GLY A 36 5.25 7.02 1.60
N LEU A 37 4.97 5.94 2.35
CA LEU A 37 5.69 4.66 2.21
C LEU A 37 5.45 4.03 0.82
N GLY A 38 4.24 4.18 0.29
CA GLY A 38 3.88 3.66 -1.03
C GLY A 38 4.49 4.49 -2.15
N LYS A 39 4.35 5.82 -2.06
CA LYS A 39 4.68 6.78 -3.13
C LYS A 39 6.12 7.32 -3.07
N GLY A 40 6.76 7.23 -1.90
CA GLY A 40 8.08 7.78 -1.59
C GLY A 40 8.05 9.16 -0.92
N VAL A 41 6.90 9.84 -0.92
CA VAL A 41 6.68 11.12 -0.22
C VAL A 41 5.22 11.25 0.19
N GLY A 42 4.97 11.74 1.39
CA GLY A 42 3.66 12.17 1.89
C GLY A 42 3.76 13.61 2.36
N VAL A 43 2.81 14.47 1.95
CA VAL A 43 2.79 15.88 2.35
C VAL A 43 1.41 16.23 2.90
N CYS A 44 1.40 16.91 4.03
CA CYS A 44 0.18 17.43 4.65
C CYS A 44 0.35 18.93 4.91
N GLU A 45 -0.68 19.71 4.61
CA GLU A 45 -0.78 21.12 4.94
C GLU A 45 -1.32 21.28 6.35
N ILE A 46 -0.68 22.12 7.15
CA ILE A 46 -1.12 22.51 8.48
C ILE A 46 -2.03 23.73 8.35
N LEU A 47 -3.30 23.57 8.69
CA LEU A 47 -4.25 24.67 8.73
C LEU A 47 -4.17 25.35 10.10
N TRP A 48 -3.37 26.40 10.19
CA TRP A 48 -3.18 27.18 11.41
C TRP A 48 -4.42 28.03 11.75
N ASP A 49 -4.88 27.95 12.99
CA ASP A 49 -5.79 28.91 13.60
C ASP A 49 -5.00 29.96 14.37
N THR A 50 -5.13 31.21 13.93
CA THR A 50 -4.47 32.38 14.52
C THR A 50 -5.44 33.25 15.32
N SER A 51 -6.66 32.77 15.59
CA SER A 51 -7.69 33.54 16.32
C SER A 51 -7.35 33.72 17.80
N ASN A 52 -6.55 32.81 18.36
CA ASN A 52 -6.12 32.82 19.76
C ASN A 52 -4.73 33.45 19.92
N GLN A 53 -4.35 33.73 21.18
CA GLN A 53 -3.01 34.24 21.52
C GLN A 53 -1.88 33.27 21.10
N PHE A 54 -2.18 31.97 21.09
CA PHE A 54 -1.28 30.93 20.61
C PHE A 54 -1.79 30.36 19.30
N TRP A 55 -0.90 30.19 18.33
CA TRP A 55 -1.15 29.53 17.07
C TRP A 55 -1.34 28.05 17.32
N GLN A 56 -2.50 27.53 16.92
CA GLN A 56 -2.82 26.11 17.06
C GLN A 56 -3.25 25.56 15.69
N PRO A 57 -2.85 24.33 15.34
CA PRO A 57 -3.38 23.72 14.14
C PRO A 57 -4.84 23.36 14.36
N ARG A 58 -5.70 23.85 13.46
CA ARG A 58 -7.12 23.51 13.41
C ARG A 58 -7.32 22.14 12.78
N ASP A 59 -6.58 21.86 11.71
CA ASP A 59 -6.70 20.63 10.95
C ASP A 59 -5.44 20.38 10.12
N TYR A 60 -5.33 19.17 9.58
CA TYR A 60 -4.27 18.79 8.64
C TYR A 60 -4.90 18.31 7.35
N GLU A 61 -4.55 18.93 6.23
CA GLU A 61 -5.11 18.57 4.92
C GLU A 61 -4.07 17.84 4.07
N TRP A 62 -4.41 16.65 3.60
CA TRP A 62 -3.56 15.89 2.70
C TRP A 62 -3.40 16.62 1.36
N VAL A 63 -2.15 16.81 0.93
CA VAL A 63 -1.84 17.46 -0.34
C VAL A 63 -1.74 16.40 -1.44
N ASP A 64 -2.59 16.52 -2.48
CA ASP A 64 -2.55 15.60 -3.63
C ASP A 64 -1.15 15.64 -4.29
N PRO A 65 -0.46 14.49 -4.43
CA PRO A 65 0.83 14.38 -5.09
C PRO A 65 0.90 14.96 -6.50
N ARG A 66 -0.24 15.12 -7.20
CA ARG A 66 -0.30 15.80 -8.51
C ARG A 66 0.14 17.25 -8.45
N PHE A 67 -0.06 17.92 -7.32
CA PHE A 67 0.41 19.29 -7.11
C PHE A 67 1.85 19.36 -6.61
N LEU A 68 2.50 18.22 -6.35
CA LEU A 68 3.88 18.18 -5.90
C LEU A 68 4.83 17.93 -7.07
N LYS A 69 5.83 18.79 -7.20
CA LYS A 69 6.89 18.64 -8.20
C LYS A 69 8.26 18.60 -7.53
N PRO A 70 9.12 17.61 -7.85
CA PRO A 70 10.50 17.62 -7.38
C PRO A 70 11.28 18.79 -8.01
N ASP A 71 12.17 19.36 -7.23
CA ASP A 71 13.10 20.39 -7.71
C ASP A 71 13.97 19.89 -8.87
N ARG A 72 14.26 20.76 -9.84
CA ARG A 72 15.00 20.39 -11.06
C ARG A 72 16.49 20.16 -10.82
N GLU A 73 17.08 20.77 -9.80
CA GLU A 73 18.52 20.67 -9.53
C GLU A 73 18.84 19.45 -8.68
N THR A 74 18.14 19.30 -7.56
CA THR A 74 18.47 18.26 -6.57
C THR A 74 17.57 17.04 -6.67
N LEU A 75 16.36 17.17 -7.23
CA LEU A 75 15.30 16.15 -7.21
C LEU A 75 14.98 15.61 -5.80
N ARG A 76 15.32 16.37 -4.76
CA ARG A 76 15.16 15.99 -3.34
C ARG A 76 14.11 16.84 -2.64
N ASP A 77 14.06 18.12 -2.98
CA ASP A 77 13.08 19.04 -2.43
C ASP A 77 11.82 19.03 -3.28
N PHE A 78 10.67 19.25 -2.65
CA PHE A 78 9.37 19.30 -3.31
C PHE A 78 8.86 20.74 -3.35
N ARG A 79 8.25 21.08 -4.48
CA ARG A 79 7.61 22.37 -4.76
C ARG A 79 6.12 22.13 -4.99
N LEU A 80 5.28 23.10 -4.63
CA LEU A 80 3.84 23.06 -4.83
C LEU A 80 3.48 23.79 -6.13
N LEU A 81 2.75 23.14 -7.02
CA LEU A 81 2.19 23.73 -8.22
C LEU A 81 0.99 24.59 -7.83
N THR A 82 1.10 25.89 -8.06
CA THR A 82 0.05 26.88 -7.84
C THR A 82 -0.39 27.47 -9.19
N ASP A 83 -1.55 28.11 -9.25
CA ASP A 83 -1.99 28.82 -10.46
C ASP A 83 -0.99 29.91 -10.91
N ALA A 84 -0.26 30.50 -9.95
CA ALA A 84 0.80 31.47 -10.21
C ALA A 84 2.06 30.85 -10.82
N SER A 85 2.39 29.61 -10.43
CA SER A 85 3.58 28.88 -10.88
C SER A 85 3.23 27.45 -11.33
N PRO A 86 2.48 27.26 -12.43
CA PRO A 86 1.93 25.95 -12.80
C PRO A 86 2.98 24.99 -13.37
N ILE A 87 4.17 25.49 -13.73
CA ILE A 87 5.23 24.70 -14.36
C ILE A 87 6.34 24.36 -13.35
N GLU A 88 6.93 25.34 -12.69
CA GLU A 88 8.07 25.11 -11.78
C GLU A 88 7.64 24.86 -10.33
N GLY A 89 6.47 25.35 -9.93
CA GLY A 89 6.00 25.31 -8.55
C GLY A 89 6.75 26.26 -7.62
N GLU A 90 6.08 26.63 -6.54
CA GLU A 90 6.63 27.43 -5.45
C GLU A 90 7.26 26.54 -4.37
N PRO A 91 8.33 27.00 -3.70
CA PRO A 91 8.89 26.25 -2.59
C PRO A 91 7.85 26.10 -1.47
N LEU A 92 7.81 24.93 -0.84
CA LEU A 92 6.93 24.69 0.31
C LEU A 92 7.27 25.67 1.44
N THR A 93 6.28 26.41 1.91
CA THR A 93 6.46 27.40 2.98
C THR A 93 6.85 26.67 4.29
N PRO A 94 8.00 26.99 4.89
CA PRO A 94 8.42 26.38 6.15
C PRO A 94 7.37 26.59 7.25
N GLY A 95 7.05 25.52 7.98
CA GLY A 95 6.04 25.54 9.05
C GLY A 95 4.59 25.53 8.58
N LYS A 96 4.32 25.57 7.27
CA LYS A 96 2.98 25.35 6.71
C LYS A 96 2.75 23.90 6.27
N TYR A 97 3.79 23.20 5.85
CA TYR A 97 3.67 21.83 5.35
C TYR A 97 4.51 20.84 6.16
N VAL A 98 3.94 19.67 6.42
CA VAL A 98 4.62 18.50 6.97
C VAL A 98 5.02 17.60 5.81
N VAL A 99 6.33 17.41 5.61
CA VAL A 99 6.88 16.63 4.50
C VAL A 99 7.51 15.36 5.04
N HIS A 100 6.84 14.23 4.83
CA HIS A 100 7.38 12.91 5.17
C HIS A 100 8.06 12.25 3.96
N GLN A 101 9.35 11.98 4.08
CA GLN A 101 10.15 11.28 3.07
C GLN A 101 10.73 9.99 3.66
N PRO A 102 10.00 8.86 3.60
CA PRO A 102 10.49 7.62 4.17
C PRO A 102 11.68 7.08 3.37
N ARG A 103 12.73 6.70 4.10
CA ARG A 103 13.97 6.12 3.60
C ARG A 103 13.91 4.60 3.71
N LEU A 104 13.35 3.98 2.68
CA LEU A 104 13.42 2.52 2.48
C LEU A 104 14.71 2.09 1.78
N LYS A 105 15.30 2.97 0.97
CA LYS A 105 16.59 2.78 0.32
C LYS A 105 17.30 4.12 0.13
N SER A 106 18.61 4.06 -0.05
CA SER A 106 19.41 5.23 -0.41
C SER A 106 19.14 5.62 -1.87
N GLY A 107 18.84 6.89 -2.12
CA GLY A 107 18.60 7.39 -3.47
C GLY A 107 17.68 8.61 -3.51
N LEU A 108 17.10 8.85 -4.69
CA LEU A 108 16.12 9.90 -4.91
C LEU A 108 14.80 9.57 -4.19
N PRO A 109 14.18 10.51 -3.46
CA PRO A 109 12.94 10.28 -2.70
C PRO A 109 11.83 9.61 -3.53
N LEU A 110 11.60 10.10 -4.76
CA LEU A 110 10.60 9.55 -5.70
C LEU A 110 10.85 8.10 -6.12
N ARG A 111 12.06 7.58 -5.95
CA ARG A 111 12.37 6.18 -6.27
C ARG A 111 12.18 5.27 -5.07
N ASN A 112 11.98 5.80 -3.87
CA ASN A 112 11.97 5.06 -2.61
C ASN A 112 10.64 4.37 -2.30
N GLY A 113 9.54 4.75 -2.96
CA GLY A 113 8.22 4.17 -2.71
C GLY A 113 8.14 2.66 -2.95
N LEU A 114 7.46 1.95 -2.04
CA LEU A 114 7.19 0.51 -2.13
C LEU A 114 6.40 0.14 -3.38
N ALA A 115 5.50 1.03 -3.84
CA ALA A 115 4.68 0.80 -5.02
C ALA A 115 5.54 0.49 -6.25
N ARG A 116 6.69 1.14 -6.38
CA ARG A 116 7.63 0.89 -7.49
C ARG A 116 8.29 -0.48 -7.41
N LEU A 117 8.59 -0.96 -6.20
CA LEU A 117 9.19 -2.28 -5.98
C LEU A 117 8.19 -3.39 -6.36
N VAL A 118 6.93 -3.24 -5.95
CA VAL A 118 5.88 -4.24 -6.17
C VAL A 118 5.18 -4.14 -7.53
N ALA A 119 5.37 -3.04 -8.27
CA ALA A 119 4.67 -2.77 -9.54
C ALA A 119 4.79 -3.91 -10.56
N VAL A 120 5.98 -4.49 -10.71
CA VAL A 120 6.22 -5.57 -11.68
C VAL A 120 5.44 -6.84 -11.28
N MET A 121 5.47 -7.20 -9.99
CA MET A 121 4.75 -8.37 -9.48
C MET A 121 3.24 -8.17 -9.54
N TYR A 122 2.76 -6.97 -9.24
CA TYR A 122 1.35 -6.61 -9.40
C TYR A 122 0.89 -6.73 -10.86
N MET A 123 1.68 -6.21 -11.82
CA MET A 123 1.35 -6.33 -13.25
C MET A 123 1.27 -7.80 -13.68
N LEU A 124 2.27 -8.61 -13.32
CA LEU A 124 2.27 -10.05 -13.62
C LEU A 124 1.03 -10.75 -13.05
N LYS A 125 0.69 -10.48 -11.78
CA LYS A 125 -0.53 -11.00 -11.16
C LYS A 125 -1.78 -10.57 -11.92
N SER A 126 -1.92 -9.29 -12.26
CA SER A 126 -3.10 -8.76 -12.95
C SER A 126 -3.34 -9.43 -14.31
N TYR A 127 -2.28 -9.66 -15.08
CA TYR A 127 -2.36 -10.37 -16.35
C TYR A 127 -2.66 -11.86 -16.15
N THR A 128 -2.04 -12.50 -15.16
CA THR A 128 -2.29 -13.91 -14.81
C THR A 128 -3.75 -14.15 -14.46
N VAL A 129 -4.33 -13.28 -13.64
CA VAL A 129 -5.74 -13.39 -13.23
C VAL A 129 -6.66 -13.18 -14.43
N ARG A 130 -6.40 -12.17 -15.27
CA ARG A 130 -7.18 -11.95 -16.50
C ARG A 130 -7.13 -13.16 -17.43
N ASP A 131 -5.95 -13.73 -17.62
CA ASP A 131 -5.77 -14.89 -18.49
C ASP A 131 -6.41 -16.15 -17.88
N TRP A 132 -6.44 -16.25 -16.54
CA TRP A 132 -7.15 -17.30 -15.83
C TRP A 132 -8.66 -17.21 -16.03
N TRP A 133 -9.24 -16.00 -16.01
CA TRP A 133 -10.65 -15.78 -16.34
C TRP A 133 -10.96 -16.22 -17.78
N ALA A 134 -10.14 -15.82 -18.75
CA ALA A 134 -10.31 -16.22 -20.15
C ALA A 134 -10.13 -17.74 -20.36
N PHE A 135 -9.25 -18.37 -19.59
CA PHE A 135 -9.11 -19.83 -19.54
C PHE A 135 -10.37 -20.47 -18.96
N ALA A 136 -10.88 -19.98 -17.83
CA ALA A 136 -12.08 -20.51 -17.19
C ALA A 136 -13.31 -20.42 -18.11
N GLU A 137 -13.44 -19.34 -18.89
CA GLU A 137 -14.52 -19.18 -19.87
C GLU A 137 -14.42 -20.20 -21.02
N LYS A 138 -13.24 -20.36 -21.62
CA LYS A 138 -13.04 -21.27 -22.77
C LYS A 138 -13.10 -22.75 -22.42
N PHE A 139 -12.61 -23.11 -21.23
CA PHE A 139 -12.53 -24.52 -20.81
C PHE A 139 -13.64 -24.91 -19.82
N GLY A 140 -14.42 -23.95 -19.32
CA GLY A 140 -15.58 -24.20 -18.45
C GLY A 140 -16.82 -24.69 -19.21
N ILE A 141 -16.89 -24.43 -20.52
CA ILE A 141 -18.01 -24.86 -21.37
C ILE A 141 -17.48 -25.90 -22.38
N PRO A 142 -17.86 -27.19 -22.24
CA PRO A 142 -17.47 -28.19 -23.22
C PRO A 142 -18.18 -27.93 -24.56
N VAL A 143 -17.41 -27.79 -25.64
CA VAL A 143 -17.98 -27.69 -26.99
C VAL A 143 -18.46 -29.07 -27.42
N VAL A 144 -19.76 -29.19 -27.71
CA VAL A 144 -20.34 -30.44 -28.20
C VAL A 144 -20.17 -30.52 -29.71
N VAL A 145 -19.37 -31.47 -30.18
CA VAL A 145 -19.09 -31.67 -31.61
C VAL A 145 -19.81 -32.92 -32.10
N GLY A 146 -20.80 -32.75 -32.98
CA GLY A 146 -21.45 -33.85 -33.68
C GLY A 146 -20.75 -34.18 -34.98
N LYS A 147 -20.42 -35.46 -35.20
CA LYS A 147 -19.83 -35.94 -36.45
C LYS A 147 -20.91 -36.61 -37.29
N TYR A 148 -20.99 -36.26 -38.58
CA TYR A 148 -21.87 -36.93 -39.55
C TYR A 148 -21.09 -37.52 -40.72
N GLY A 149 -21.57 -38.63 -41.29
CA GLY A 149 -20.92 -39.31 -42.42
C GLY A 149 -21.18 -38.61 -43.76
N ASN A 150 -20.32 -38.85 -44.77
CA ASN A 150 -20.42 -38.23 -46.10
C ASN A 150 -21.74 -38.53 -46.86
N ASN A 151 -22.53 -39.51 -46.42
CA ASN A 151 -23.82 -39.89 -47.01
C ASN A 151 -25.04 -39.35 -46.24
N ALA A 152 -24.85 -38.45 -45.26
CA ALA A 152 -25.96 -37.92 -44.47
C ALA A 152 -26.87 -37.01 -45.31
N SER A 153 -28.19 -37.20 -45.22
CA SER A 153 -29.16 -36.33 -45.87
C SER A 153 -29.25 -34.96 -45.18
N PRO A 154 -29.72 -33.90 -45.86
CA PRO A 154 -29.91 -32.58 -45.26
C PRO A 154 -30.79 -32.61 -44.00
N GLU A 155 -31.82 -33.48 -43.98
CA GLU A 155 -32.70 -33.67 -42.83
C GLU A 155 -31.96 -34.26 -41.61
N GLN A 156 -31.06 -35.22 -41.83
CA GLN A 156 -30.26 -35.80 -40.75
C GLN A 156 -29.26 -34.82 -40.14
N ILE A 157 -28.73 -33.90 -40.95
CA ILE A 157 -27.84 -32.82 -40.48
C ILE A 157 -28.65 -31.82 -39.64
N GLN A 158 -29.87 -31.49 -40.06
CA GLN A 158 -30.78 -30.60 -39.32
C GLN A 158 -31.16 -31.20 -37.96
N THR A 159 -31.56 -32.47 -37.91
CA THR A 159 -31.88 -33.17 -36.65
C THR A 159 -30.66 -33.27 -35.71
N LEU A 160 -29.46 -33.44 -36.27
CA LEU A 160 -28.22 -33.44 -35.48
C LEU A 160 -27.94 -32.05 -34.88
N LEU A 161 -28.13 -30.98 -35.64
CA LEU A 161 -28.00 -29.60 -35.16
C LEU A 161 -29.02 -29.28 -34.06
N GLU A 162 -30.27 -29.70 -34.22
CA GLU A 162 -31.32 -29.55 -33.20
C GLU A 162 -30.99 -30.35 -31.92
N ALA A 163 -30.49 -31.59 -32.06
CA ALA A 163 -30.05 -32.40 -30.94
C ALA A 163 -28.87 -31.72 -30.20
N ILE A 164 -27.89 -31.20 -30.93
CA ILE A 164 -26.75 -30.47 -30.36
C ILE A 164 -27.20 -29.17 -29.68
N ALA A 165 -28.13 -28.41 -30.29
CA ALA A 165 -28.66 -27.18 -29.70
C ALA A 165 -29.48 -27.44 -28.42
N SER A 166 -30.13 -28.61 -28.31
CA SER A 166 -30.81 -29.02 -27.08
C SER A 166 -29.87 -29.53 -25.98
N LEU A 167 -28.68 -30.03 -26.36
CA LEU A 167 -27.67 -30.57 -25.45
C LEU A 167 -26.65 -29.52 -24.98
N ALA A 168 -26.31 -28.55 -25.83
CA ALA A 168 -25.30 -27.55 -25.58
C ALA A 168 -25.93 -26.15 -25.52
N SER A 169 -25.91 -25.54 -24.34
CA SER A 169 -26.55 -24.25 -24.07
C SER A 169 -25.94 -23.06 -24.83
N ASP A 170 -24.73 -23.17 -25.41
CA ASP A 170 -24.04 -22.01 -26.01
C ASP A 170 -23.13 -22.31 -27.22
N ALA A 171 -22.56 -23.51 -27.38
CA ALA A 171 -21.64 -23.79 -28.49
C ALA A 171 -21.64 -25.26 -28.91
N GLY A 172 -22.20 -25.53 -30.09
CA GLY A 172 -22.12 -26.84 -30.72
C GLY A 172 -21.95 -26.72 -32.22
N CYS A 173 -21.19 -27.65 -32.81
CA CYS A 173 -20.94 -27.66 -34.24
C CYS A 173 -21.14 -29.06 -34.83
N ALA A 174 -21.66 -29.10 -36.05
CA ALA A 174 -21.75 -30.32 -36.85
C ALA A 174 -20.65 -30.28 -37.91
N ILE A 175 -19.79 -31.29 -37.93
CA ILE A 175 -18.70 -31.41 -38.91
C ILE A 175 -18.77 -32.75 -39.66
N PRO A 176 -18.46 -32.78 -40.98
CA PRO A 176 -18.27 -34.03 -41.70
C PRO A 176 -17.16 -34.85 -41.08
N ALA A 177 -17.33 -36.18 -41.00
CA ALA A 177 -16.32 -37.09 -40.46
C ALA A 177 -14.96 -36.99 -41.21
N SER A 178 -14.98 -36.61 -42.50
CA SER A 178 -13.77 -36.38 -43.31
C SER A 178 -13.00 -35.11 -42.95
N MET A 179 -13.61 -34.18 -42.20
CA MET A 179 -13.04 -32.88 -41.82
C MET A 179 -12.90 -32.79 -40.30
N THR A 180 -12.44 -33.89 -39.67
CA THR A 180 -12.17 -33.91 -38.24
C THR A 180 -10.94 -33.04 -37.95
N LEU A 181 -11.15 -31.88 -37.34
CA LEU A 181 -10.08 -31.08 -36.74
C LEU A 181 -9.80 -31.62 -35.33
N GLU A 182 -8.82 -32.51 -35.21
CA GLU A 182 -8.29 -32.89 -33.90
C GLU A 182 -7.40 -31.74 -33.40
N MET A 183 -7.92 -31.00 -32.42
CA MET A 183 -7.09 -30.09 -31.66
C MET A 183 -6.05 -30.96 -30.94
N GLN A 184 -4.77 -30.80 -31.31
CA GLN A 184 -3.69 -31.58 -30.72
C GLN A 184 -3.67 -31.31 -29.22
N GLU A 185 -4.23 -32.23 -28.43
CA GLU A 185 -4.34 -32.07 -26.98
C GLU A 185 -2.94 -32.06 -26.39
N THR A 186 -2.43 -30.85 -26.16
CA THR A 186 -1.23 -30.70 -25.37
C THR A 186 -1.62 -31.09 -23.95
N ALA A 187 -0.94 -32.07 -23.36
CA ALA A 187 -1.20 -32.68 -22.04
C ALA A 187 -1.31 -31.70 -20.85
N SER A 188 -1.23 -30.39 -21.08
CA SER A 188 -1.33 -29.32 -20.11
C SER A 188 -2.77 -28.91 -19.75
N ARG A 189 -3.80 -29.44 -20.44
CA ARG A 189 -5.22 -29.09 -20.19
C ARG A 189 -5.67 -29.38 -18.75
N ASN A 190 -5.17 -30.45 -18.13
CA ASN A 190 -5.54 -30.85 -16.76
C ASN A 190 -4.88 -30.00 -15.66
N ASN A 191 -3.78 -29.29 -15.93
CA ASN A 191 -3.05 -28.53 -14.92
C ASN A 191 -2.95 -27.02 -15.19
N GLY A 192 -3.50 -26.54 -16.32
CA GLY A 192 -3.46 -25.12 -16.69
C GLY A 192 -4.12 -24.22 -15.64
N GLY A 193 -5.27 -24.62 -15.08
CA GLY A 193 -5.95 -23.87 -14.03
C GLY A 193 -5.14 -23.76 -12.72
N ALA A 194 -4.41 -24.82 -12.36
CA ALA A 194 -3.54 -24.83 -11.18
C ALA A 194 -2.32 -23.93 -11.39
N LEU A 195 -1.71 -23.94 -12.59
CA LEU A 195 -0.57 -23.09 -12.93
C LEU A 195 -0.88 -21.60 -12.78
N PHE A 196 -2.04 -21.14 -13.24
CA PHE A 196 -2.45 -19.73 -13.08
C PHE A 196 -2.61 -19.35 -11.61
N LYS A 197 -3.22 -20.24 -10.81
CA LYS A 197 -3.36 -20.04 -9.37
C LYS A 197 -2.00 -20.00 -8.67
N GLU A 198 -1.12 -20.95 -8.96
CA GLU A 198 0.24 -21.00 -8.39
C GLU A 198 1.05 -19.75 -8.74
N MET A 199 0.97 -19.27 -9.98
CA MET A 199 1.65 -18.04 -10.39
C MET A 199 1.08 -16.80 -9.68
N ALA A 200 -0.24 -16.73 -9.49
CA ALA A 200 -0.87 -15.64 -8.73
C ALA A 200 -0.45 -15.65 -7.26
N VAL A 201 -0.44 -16.84 -6.62
CA VAL A 201 0.02 -17.01 -5.23
C VAL A 201 1.51 -16.66 -5.10
N TRP A 202 2.35 -17.11 -6.03
CA TRP A 202 3.77 -16.77 -6.03
C TRP A 202 3.98 -15.25 -6.11
N CYS A 203 3.22 -14.55 -6.97
CA CYS A 203 3.29 -13.08 -7.05
C CYS A 203 2.90 -12.42 -5.72
N ASP A 204 1.82 -12.89 -5.08
CA ASP A 204 1.39 -12.39 -3.76
C ASP A 204 2.44 -12.64 -2.68
N GLU A 205 3.05 -13.82 -2.67
CA GLU A 205 4.15 -14.13 -1.76
C GLU A 205 5.34 -13.19 -1.94
N GLN A 206 5.73 -12.87 -3.18
CA GLN A 206 6.82 -11.91 -3.41
C GLN A 206 6.46 -10.50 -2.96
N ILE A 207 5.20 -10.08 -3.14
CA ILE A 207 4.69 -8.78 -2.66
C ILE A 207 4.72 -8.73 -1.13
N SER A 208 4.25 -9.79 -0.45
CA SER A 208 4.28 -9.90 1.01
C SER A 208 5.71 -9.86 1.55
N LYS A 209 6.68 -10.56 0.92
CA LYS A 209 8.10 -10.46 1.29
C LYS A 209 8.65 -9.05 1.12
N ALA A 210 8.26 -8.36 0.05
CA ALA A 210 8.75 -7.02 -0.25
C ALA A 210 8.22 -5.96 0.72
N VAL A 211 6.98 -6.10 1.18
CA VAL A 211 6.30 -5.11 2.06
C VAL A 211 6.45 -5.45 3.53
N LEU A 212 6.13 -6.68 3.92
CA LEU A 212 6.12 -7.13 5.31
C LEU A 212 7.42 -7.81 5.74
N GLY A 213 8.33 -8.09 4.81
CA GLY A 213 9.55 -8.86 5.07
C GLY A 213 9.34 -10.37 5.19
N GLN A 214 8.11 -10.87 5.00
CA GLN A 214 7.72 -12.26 5.25
C GLN A 214 6.49 -12.69 4.46
N THR A 215 6.24 -14.00 4.36
CA THR A 215 5.04 -14.58 3.72
C THR A 215 4.06 -15.27 4.66
N MET A 216 4.54 -15.97 5.69
CA MET A 216 3.73 -17.06 6.27
C MET A 216 2.67 -16.63 7.30
N THR A 217 2.80 -15.49 7.97
CA THR A 217 1.77 -15.04 8.95
C THR A 217 0.44 -14.68 8.31
N THR A 218 0.41 -14.36 7.02
CA THR A 218 -0.82 -14.00 6.31
C THR A 218 -1.52 -15.23 5.69
N ASP A 219 -0.76 -16.23 5.23
CA ASP A 219 -1.30 -17.33 4.41
C ASP A 219 -1.27 -18.72 5.05
N ASN A 220 -0.49 -18.98 6.11
CA ASN A 220 -0.39 -20.31 6.71
C ASN A 220 -0.33 -20.25 8.25
N GLY A 221 -1.34 -20.80 8.92
CA GLY A 221 -1.36 -20.96 10.37
C GLY A 221 -0.36 -22.02 10.84
N SER A 222 0.92 -21.65 10.99
CA SER A 222 1.96 -22.50 11.56
C SER A 222 2.30 -22.13 13.03
N SER A 223 3.06 -23.01 13.67
CA SER A 223 3.47 -23.02 15.09
C SER A 223 3.73 -21.64 15.72
N ARG A 224 3.29 -21.46 16.98
CA ARG A 224 3.48 -20.23 17.80
C ARG A 224 4.89 -19.64 17.71
N SER A 225 5.92 -20.50 17.81
CA SER A 225 7.32 -20.08 17.76
C SER A 225 7.74 -19.40 16.44
N GLN A 226 7.05 -19.71 15.34
CA GLN A 226 7.32 -19.11 14.04
C GLN A 226 6.55 -17.79 13.88
N ALA A 227 5.33 -17.72 14.40
CA ALA A 227 4.57 -16.47 14.50
C ALA A 227 5.31 -15.41 15.32
N ASP A 228 5.96 -15.80 16.42
CA ASP A 228 6.73 -14.88 17.27
C ASP A 228 7.94 -14.28 16.52
N VAL A 229 8.66 -15.08 15.72
CA VAL A 229 9.77 -14.58 14.88
C VAL A 229 9.26 -13.61 13.81
N HIS A 230 8.10 -13.92 13.25
CA HIS A 230 7.46 -13.12 12.21
C HIS A 230 6.95 -11.76 12.73
N ASP A 231 6.39 -11.74 13.94
CA ASP A 231 5.96 -10.51 14.59
C ASP A 231 7.16 -9.62 14.95
N ARG A 232 8.31 -10.20 15.30
CA ARG A 232 9.55 -9.43 15.53
C ARG A 232 10.02 -8.70 14.27
N VAL A 233 10.03 -9.37 13.10
CA VAL A 233 10.42 -8.73 11.83
C VAL A 233 9.47 -7.61 11.48
N ARG A 234 8.15 -7.84 11.61
CA ARG A 234 7.15 -6.81 11.38
C ARG A 234 7.33 -5.63 12.33
N MET A 235 7.63 -5.90 13.60
CA MET A 235 7.84 -4.86 14.61
C MET A 235 9.14 -4.09 14.38
N ASP A 236 10.20 -4.73 13.87
CA ASP A 236 11.43 -4.04 13.49
C ASP A 236 11.19 -3.03 12.36
N ILE A 237 10.41 -3.41 11.35
CA ILE A 237 9.99 -2.51 10.26
C ILE A 237 9.13 -1.38 10.82
N ALA A 238 8.13 -1.70 11.65
CA ALA A 238 7.28 -0.70 12.29
C ALA A 238 8.06 0.27 13.18
N ARG A 239 9.07 -0.21 13.93
CA ARG A 239 9.96 0.62 14.75
C ARG A 239 10.79 1.56 13.88
N TRP A 240 11.27 1.10 12.73
CA TRP A 240 11.98 1.97 11.78
C TRP A 240 11.06 3.05 11.21
N ASP A 241 9.85 2.69 10.80
CA ASP A 241 8.87 3.64 10.26
C ASP A 241 8.42 4.66 11.31
N ALA A 242 8.15 4.20 12.54
CA ALA A 242 7.83 5.06 13.67
C ALA A 242 8.95 6.07 13.95
N ARG A 243 10.22 5.64 13.97
CA ARG A 243 11.37 6.53 14.15
C ARG A 243 11.48 7.60 13.05
N GLN A 244 11.18 7.23 11.80
CA GLN A 244 11.20 8.20 10.70
C GLN A 244 10.05 9.21 10.82
N LEU A 245 8.88 8.75 11.23
CA LEU A 245 7.72 9.58 11.46
C LEU A 245 7.94 10.54 12.64
N GLU A 246 8.51 10.07 13.75
CA GLU A 246 8.95 10.90 14.89
C GLU A 246 9.86 12.05 14.44
N ASN A 247 10.90 11.76 13.65
CA ASN A 247 11.80 12.78 13.14
C ASN A 247 11.05 13.81 12.27
N THR A 248 10.08 13.35 11.49
CA THR A 248 9.27 14.21 10.63
C THR A 248 8.38 15.13 11.46
N LEU A 249 7.67 14.60 12.46
CA LEU A 249 6.85 15.38 13.37
C LEU A 249 7.69 16.40 14.15
N ASN A 250 8.86 15.98 14.65
CA ASN A 250 9.73 16.86 15.40
C ASN A 250 10.25 18.03 14.55
N GLU A 251 10.65 17.79 13.29
CA GLU A 251 11.18 18.84 12.42
C GLU A 251 10.10 19.73 11.80
N PHE A 252 8.97 19.17 11.36
CA PHE A 252 7.98 19.90 10.56
C PHE A 252 6.72 20.31 11.32
N LEU A 253 6.42 19.70 12.47
CA LEU A 253 5.25 20.05 13.29
C LEU A 253 5.67 20.73 14.59
N VAL A 254 6.48 20.06 15.42
CA VAL A 254 6.86 20.52 16.75
C VAL A 254 7.73 21.76 16.68
N ARG A 255 8.80 21.73 15.88
CA ARG A 255 9.73 22.85 15.78
C ARG A 255 9.05 24.14 15.27
N PRO A 256 8.24 24.13 14.19
CA PRO A 256 7.49 25.31 13.76
C PRO A 256 6.49 25.79 14.81
N PHE A 257 5.75 24.88 15.46
CA PHE A 257 4.82 25.23 16.52
C PHE A 257 5.49 25.98 17.68
N VAL A 258 6.65 25.48 18.14
CA VAL A 258 7.41 26.11 19.23
C VAL A 258 7.97 27.45 18.79
N ILE A 259 8.55 27.54 17.59
CA ILE A 259 9.13 28.80 17.07
C ILE A 259 8.05 29.88 16.94
N MET A 260 6.88 29.55 16.42
CA MET A 260 5.79 30.51 16.23
C MET A 260 5.20 31.03 17.55
N ASN A 261 5.12 30.18 18.58
CA ASN A 261 4.48 30.52 19.85
C ASN A 261 5.44 31.06 20.92
N TYR A 262 6.65 30.50 21.01
CA TYR A 262 7.61 30.75 22.10
C TYR A 262 8.93 31.37 21.62
N GLY A 263 9.10 31.53 20.30
CA GLY A 263 10.34 31.95 19.67
C GLY A 263 11.39 30.84 19.57
N PRO A 264 12.53 31.11 18.89
CA PRO A 264 13.62 30.14 18.76
C PRO A 264 14.13 29.67 20.13
N GLN A 265 14.21 28.35 20.31
CA GLN A 265 14.81 27.72 21.48
C GLN A 265 16.14 27.06 21.10
N ASP A 266 17.04 26.92 22.08
CA ASP A 266 18.28 26.15 21.93
C ASP A 266 18.01 24.64 21.91
N SER A 267 17.00 24.20 22.69
CA SER A 267 16.55 22.82 22.75
C SER A 267 15.03 22.75 22.59
N TYR A 268 14.55 21.78 21.80
CA TYR A 268 13.13 21.58 21.53
C TYR A 268 12.65 20.26 22.18
N PRO A 269 11.40 20.20 22.67
CA PRO A 269 10.83 18.95 23.16
C PRO A 269 10.73 17.92 22.03
N ARG A 270 10.83 16.63 22.38
CA ARG A 270 10.79 15.54 21.41
C ARG A 270 9.56 14.65 21.60
N VAL A 271 8.89 14.42 20.49
CA VAL A 271 7.82 13.43 20.34
C VAL A 271 8.47 12.09 20.05
N VAL A 272 8.08 11.08 20.84
CA VAL A 272 8.50 9.69 20.73
C VAL A 272 7.24 8.84 20.66
N LEU A 273 7.08 8.11 19.56
CA LEU A 273 6.00 7.17 19.28
C LEU A 273 6.40 5.82 19.86
N ARG A 274 5.85 5.49 21.03
CA ARG A 274 6.07 4.18 21.65
C ARG A 274 5.13 3.15 21.03
N LEU A 275 5.69 2.17 20.33
CA LEU A 275 4.96 0.99 19.90
C LEU A 275 4.80 0.06 21.11
N SER A 276 3.56 -0.28 21.47
CA SER A 276 3.28 -1.24 22.54
C SER A 276 3.45 -2.65 21.99
N GLU A 277 4.50 -3.36 22.41
CA GLU A 277 4.70 -4.76 22.04
C GLU A 277 3.81 -5.66 22.94
N PRO A 278 3.21 -6.74 22.40
CA PRO A 278 2.34 -7.62 23.18
C PRO A 278 3.09 -8.38 24.29
N GLU A 279 4.41 -8.59 24.17
CA GLU A 279 5.25 -9.14 25.24
C GLU A 279 5.34 -8.18 26.45
N ASP A 280 5.42 -6.88 26.21
CA ASP A 280 5.49 -5.85 27.27
C ASP A 280 4.18 -5.75 28.06
N LEU A 281 3.03 -5.90 27.42
CA LEU A 281 1.73 -5.87 28.11
C LEU A 281 1.60 -7.03 29.10
N LYS A 282 2.11 -8.21 28.75
CA LYS A 282 2.06 -9.38 29.64
C LYS A 282 2.98 -9.19 30.84
N MET A 283 4.21 -8.72 30.62
CA MET A 283 5.14 -8.40 31.71
C MET A 283 4.62 -7.26 32.62
N LEU A 284 3.99 -6.24 32.05
CA LEU A 284 3.39 -5.14 32.81
C LEU A 284 2.20 -5.60 33.65
N VAL A 285 1.33 -6.44 33.10
CA VAL A 285 0.21 -7.04 33.86
C VAL A 285 0.73 -7.90 35.00
N ASP A 286 1.73 -8.75 34.73
CA ASP A 286 2.35 -9.61 35.76
C ASP A 286 3.01 -8.77 36.86
N ALA A 287 3.67 -7.65 36.51
CA ALA A 287 4.29 -6.73 37.46
C ALA A 287 3.28 -5.89 38.26
N LEU A 288 2.09 -5.61 37.70
CA LEU A 288 1.00 -4.89 38.39
C LEU A 288 0.17 -5.80 39.31
N THR A 289 0.25 -7.12 39.14
CA THR A 289 -0.41 -8.12 40.00
C THR A 289 0.43 -8.60 41.19
N LEU A 290 1.66 -8.12 41.33
CA LEU A 290 2.55 -8.29 42.49
C LEU A 290 2.40 -7.11 43.46
#